data_AF-A0A418N8R7-F1
#
_entry.id   AF-A0A418N8R7-F1
#
_cell.length_a   1.000
_cell.length_b   1.000
_cell.length_c   1.000
_cell.angle_alpha   90.00
_cell.angle_beta   90.00
_cell.angle_gamma   90.00
#
_symmetry.space_group_name_H-M   'P 1'
#
loop_
_entity.id
_entity.type
_entity.pdbx_description
1 polymer ?
#
loop_
_entity_poly.entity_id
_entity_poly.type
_entity_poly.pdbx_seq_one_letter_code
_entity_poly.pdbx_strand_id
1 'polypeptide(L)'
;MRGYLFSVVCLLMMGNVMAQQQKTDYAEMTATIDGTINALYDVISGEKGEERDWDLMRYIYHPNGRLAATRKNPDGTAGAIFLTPEGYVETSGKWLVENGFFEEEIHREVAVFGHIAQVFSTYQCFKSKSDTEPFMRGINSIQLINQGGRWRVVNIFWAQETEENPIPEAYLPKH
;
A
#
# COMPACT_ATOMS: atom_id res chain seq x y z
N MET A 1 37.46 -33.66 56.00
CA MET A 1 37.51 -33.70 54.52
C MET A 1 36.40 -32.81 53.99
N ARG A 2 36.78 -31.68 53.39
CA ARG A 2 35.91 -30.60 52.90
C ARG A 2 36.09 -30.55 51.38
N GLY A 3 35.02 -30.34 50.61
CA GLY A 3 35.10 -29.93 49.21
C GLY A 3 33.85 -30.26 48.42
N TYR A 4 33.11 -29.23 48.02
CA TYR A 4 31.76 -29.26 47.46
C TYR A 4 31.72 -29.54 45.94
N LEU A 5 30.68 -30.27 45.54
CA LEU A 5 29.71 -30.00 44.46
C LEU A 5 30.17 -29.14 43.26
N PHE A 6 30.11 -29.69 42.05
CA PHE A 6 29.75 -28.91 40.85
C PHE A 6 28.92 -29.78 39.89
N SER A 7 27.63 -29.46 39.81
CA SER A 7 26.68 -30.01 38.85
C SER A 7 26.81 -29.22 37.55
N VAL A 8 27.09 -29.88 36.43
CA VAL A 8 27.16 -29.25 35.10
C VAL A 8 25.74 -29.23 34.52
N VAL A 9 25.10 -28.06 34.57
CA VAL A 9 23.87 -27.79 33.83
C VAL A 9 24.27 -27.25 32.45
N CYS A 10 24.21 -28.09 31.43
CA CYS A 10 24.27 -27.65 30.04
C CYS A 10 22.90 -27.07 29.64
N LEU A 11 22.75 -25.75 29.74
CA LEU A 11 21.61 -25.04 29.18
C LEU A 11 21.80 -24.94 27.65
N LEU A 12 20.99 -25.67 26.88
CA LEU A 12 20.84 -25.50 25.44
C LEU A 12 20.17 -24.14 25.16
N MET A 13 20.97 -23.14 24.82
CA MET A 13 20.50 -21.88 24.23
C MET A 13 20.11 -22.11 22.77
N MET A 14 18.99 -22.80 22.52
CA MET A 14 18.29 -22.71 21.23
C MET A 14 17.37 -21.50 21.27
N GLY A 15 17.97 -20.31 21.30
CA GLY A 15 17.25 -19.04 21.26
C GLY A 15 17.11 -18.54 19.83
N ASN A 16 15.87 -18.53 19.33
CA ASN A 16 15.35 -17.56 18.36
C ASN A 16 15.97 -17.55 16.95
N VAL A 17 15.76 -18.60 16.17
CA VAL A 17 15.90 -18.56 14.69
C VAL A 17 14.57 -18.20 14.00
N MET A 18 13.50 -17.92 14.75
CA MET A 18 12.15 -17.68 14.21
C MET A 18 11.75 -16.20 14.11
N ALA A 19 12.67 -15.25 14.32
CA ALA A 19 12.34 -13.82 14.36
C ALA A 19 13.26 -12.93 13.50
N GLN A 20 13.93 -13.48 12.49
CA GLN A 20 14.41 -12.64 11.39
C GLN A 20 13.21 -12.33 10.49
N GLN A 21 12.39 -11.38 10.94
CA GLN A 21 11.46 -10.65 10.10
C GLN A 21 12.26 -10.21 8.87
N GLN A 22 11.83 -10.66 7.69
CA GLN A 22 12.43 -10.33 6.41
C GLN A 22 12.61 -8.81 6.37
N LYS A 23 13.86 -8.35 6.47
CA LYS A 23 14.17 -6.93 6.44
C LYS A 23 13.99 -6.49 5.00
N THR A 24 12.74 -6.21 4.64
CA THR A 24 12.35 -5.71 3.32
C THR A 24 13.17 -4.47 3.04
N ASP A 25 13.93 -4.47 1.95
CA ASP A 25 14.70 -3.29 1.56
C ASP A 25 13.76 -2.28 0.90
N TYR A 26 13.13 -1.44 1.72
CA TYR A 26 12.24 -0.37 1.24
C TYR A 26 12.94 0.56 0.24
N ALA A 27 14.27 0.69 0.30
CA ALA A 27 15.00 1.51 -0.66
C ALA A 27 14.98 0.87 -2.05
N GLU A 28 15.17 -0.44 -2.15
CA GLU A 28 15.05 -1.18 -3.41
C GLU A 28 13.64 -1.09 -3.97
N MET A 29 12.62 -1.29 -3.13
CA MET A 29 11.21 -1.18 -3.53
C MET A 29 10.87 0.20 -4.08
N THR A 30 11.55 1.26 -3.63
CA THR A 30 11.24 2.64 -4.05
C THR A 30 12.25 3.23 -5.03
N ALA A 31 13.16 2.42 -5.58
CA ALA A 31 14.18 2.90 -6.52
C ALA A 31 13.59 3.32 -7.88
N THR A 32 12.48 2.72 -8.29
CA THR A 32 11.79 2.98 -9.57
C THR A 32 10.34 3.40 -9.34
N ILE A 33 9.73 4.05 -10.34
CA ILE A 33 8.29 4.34 -10.31
C ILE A 33 7.50 3.04 -10.14
N ASP A 34 7.83 2.01 -10.91
CA ASP A 34 7.10 0.74 -10.86
C ASP A 34 7.19 0.07 -9.50
N GLY A 35 8.38 0.06 -8.89
CA GLY A 35 8.55 -0.45 -7.53
C GLY A 35 7.72 0.34 -6.52
N THR A 36 7.76 1.68 -6.57
CA THR A 36 6.99 2.52 -5.65
C THR A 36 5.49 2.33 -5.82
N ILE A 37 5.00 2.17 -7.06
CA ILE A 37 3.58 1.89 -7.32
C ILE A 37 3.20 0.51 -6.81
N ASN A 38 3.99 -0.53 -7.05
CA ASN A 38 3.73 -1.86 -6.53
C ASN A 38 3.70 -1.85 -4.99
N ALA A 39 4.68 -1.19 -4.35
CA ALA A 39 4.72 -1.03 -2.90
C ALA A 39 3.49 -0.27 -2.34
N LEU A 40 2.96 0.70 -3.08
CA LEU A 40 1.76 1.45 -2.73
C LEU A 40 0.49 0.56 -2.75
N TYR A 41 0.38 -0.37 -3.70
CA TYR A 41 -0.70 -1.35 -3.74
C TYR A 41 -0.52 -2.46 -2.70
N ASP A 42 0.70 -2.97 -2.55
CA ASP A 42 1.05 -4.05 -1.62
C ASP A 42 0.77 -3.65 -0.17
N VAL A 43 1.09 -2.42 0.22
CA VAL A 43 1.02 -2.01 1.64
C VAL A 43 -0.40 -1.98 2.22
N ILE A 44 -1.42 -1.82 1.37
CA ILE A 44 -2.84 -1.90 1.78
C ILE A 44 -3.43 -3.28 1.53
N SER A 45 -2.73 -4.14 0.79
CA SER A 45 -3.20 -5.45 0.36
C SER A 45 -2.75 -6.56 1.32
N GLY A 46 -3.60 -7.57 1.51
CA GLY A 46 -3.33 -8.70 2.38
C GLY A 46 -4.60 -9.46 2.77
N GLU A 47 -4.42 -10.72 3.17
CA GLU A 47 -5.52 -11.58 3.56
C GLU A 47 -6.20 -11.06 4.83
N LYS A 48 -7.38 -11.61 5.12
CA LYS A 48 -8.07 -11.35 6.37
C LYS A 48 -7.22 -11.78 7.56
N GLY A 49 -7.03 -10.87 8.51
CA GLY A 49 -6.20 -11.07 9.70
C GLY A 49 -4.71 -10.84 9.48
N GLU A 50 -4.28 -10.55 8.25
CA GLU A 50 -2.89 -10.21 7.95
C GLU A 50 -2.60 -8.76 8.33
N GLU A 51 -1.58 -8.53 9.16
CA GLU A 51 -1.14 -7.17 9.50
C GLU A 51 -0.53 -6.49 8.28
N ARG A 52 -0.80 -5.19 8.12
CA ARG A 52 -0.21 -4.38 7.06
C ARG A 52 1.11 -3.76 7.49
N ASP A 53 2.01 -3.57 6.54
CA ASP A 53 3.29 -2.92 6.77
C ASP A 53 3.15 -1.39 6.79
N TRP A 54 2.64 -0.85 7.91
CA TRP A 54 2.47 0.60 8.04
C TRP A 54 3.80 1.37 8.05
N ASP A 55 4.93 0.72 8.32
CA ASP A 55 6.24 1.35 8.23
C ASP A 55 6.68 1.54 6.77
N LEU A 56 6.39 0.56 5.90
CA LEU A 56 6.50 0.75 4.45
C LEU A 56 5.58 1.89 3.99
N MET A 57 4.35 1.98 4.50
CA MET A 57 3.43 3.07 4.11
C MET A 57 4.04 4.43 4.44
N ARG A 58 4.61 4.59 5.64
CA ARG A 58 5.31 5.83 6.02
C ARG A 58 6.55 6.08 5.19
N TYR A 59 7.23 5.03 4.75
CA TYR A 59 8.45 5.13 3.95
C TYR A 59 8.18 5.56 2.50
N ILE A 60 7.13 5.01 1.86
CA ILE A 60 6.79 5.32 0.46
C ILE A 60 6.26 6.74 0.30
N TYR A 61 5.58 7.29 1.31
CA TYR A 61 5.06 8.66 1.25
C TYR A 61 6.16 9.70 1.52
N HIS A 62 6.01 10.86 0.90
CA HIS A 62 6.69 12.07 1.33
C HIS A 62 6.18 12.46 2.74
N PRO A 63 7.00 13.08 3.62
CA PRO A 63 6.53 13.49 4.97
C PRO A 63 5.29 14.40 4.96
N ASN A 64 5.11 15.16 3.87
CA ASN A 64 3.92 15.99 3.64
C ASN A 64 2.92 15.37 2.65
N GLY A 65 3.02 14.06 2.43
CA GLY A 65 2.19 13.32 1.50
C GLY A 65 0.71 13.37 1.89
N ARG A 66 -0.16 13.27 0.89
CA ARG A 66 -1.61 13.30 1.09
C ARG A 66 -2.31 12.18 0.33
N LEU A 67 -3.44 11.78 0.89
CA LEU A 67 -4.42 10.91 0.27
C LEU A 67 -5.71 11.73 0.11
N ALA A 68 -6.45 11.49 -0.95
CA ALA A 68 -7.76 12.07 -1.13
C ALA A 68 -8.71 11.09 -1.82
N ALA A 69 -9.96 11.05 -1.36
CA ALA A 69 -11.01 10.25 -2.00
C ALA A 69 -12.09 11.18 -2.53
N THR A 70 -12.56 10.95 -3.75
CA THR A 70 -13.80 11.60 -4.21
C THR A 70 -14.97 11.16 -3.35
N ARG A 71 -15.92 12.07 -3.13
CA ARG A 71 -17.23 11.76 -2.55
C ARG A 71 -18.33 12.50 -3.31
N LYS A 72 -19.54 11.96 -3.25
CA LYS A 72 -20.75 12.69 -3.65
C LYS A 72 -21.31 13.39 -2.43
N ASN A 73 -21.48 14.71 -2.49
CA ASN A 73 -22.11 15.48 -1.43
C ASN A 73 -23.63 15.25 -1.44
N PRO A 74 -24.37 15.55 -0.34
CA PRO A 74 -25.82 15.36 -0.28
C PRO A 74 -26.61 16.13 -1.35
N ASP A 75 -26.07 17.26 -1.83
CA ASP A 75 -26.63 18.06 -2.92
C ASP A 75 -26.30 17.53 -4.32
N GLY A 76 -25.61 16.39 -4.42
CA GLY A 76 -25.20 15.75 -5.67
C GLY A 76 -23.91 16.30 -6.27
N THR A 77 -23.29 17.33 -5.68
CA THR A 77 -22.02 17.88 -6.16
C THR A 77 -20.82 16.98 -5.84
N ALA A 78 -19.76 17.08 -6.64
CA ALA A 78 -18.50 16.40 -6.37
C ALA A 78 -17.76 17.07 -5.22
N GLY A 79 -17.28 16.27 -4.27
CA GLY A 79 -16.42 16.69 -3.17
C GLY A 79 -15.22 15.78 -3.01
N ALA A 80 -14.35 16.11 -2.05
CA ALA A 80 -13.23 15.27 -1.66
C ALA A 80 -13.05 15.27 -0.14
N ILE A 81 -12.59 14.13 0.38
CA ILE A 81 -11.96 14.03 1.71
C ILE A 81 -10.45 14.01 1.52
N PHE A 82 -9.72 14.64 2.44
CA PHE A 82 -8.25 14.65 2.44
C PHE A 82 -7.76 14.01 3.73
N LEU A 83 -6.71 13.20 3.62
CA LEU A 83 -6.11 12.45 4.71
C LEU A 83 -4.57 12.56 4.63
N THR A 84 -3.92 12.42 5.78
CA THR A 84 -2.50 12.06 5.84
C THR A 84 -2.37 10.54 5.76
N PRO A 85 -1.17 9.99 5.48
CA PRO A 85 -0.92 8.55 5.60
C PRO A 85 -1.35 7.99 6.97
N GLU A 86 -1.00 8.66 8.06
CA GLU A 86 -1.42 8.27 9.40
C GLU A 86 -2.94 8.31 9.56
N GLY A 87 -3.60 9.37 9.09
CA GLY A 87 -5.05 9.48 9.15
C GLY A 87 -5.75 8.35 8.38
N TYR A 88 -5.18 7.92 7.25
CA TYR A 88 -5.69 6.76 6.51
C TYR A 88 -5.50 5.45 7.30
N VAL A 89 -4.34 5.25 7.93
CA VAL A 89 -4.09 4.07 8.80
C VAL A 89 -5.12 4.03 9.94
N GLU A 90 -5.38 5.17 10.57
CA GLU A 90 -6.34 5.28 11.68
C GLU A 90 -7.78 4.99 11.25
N THR A 91 -8.20 5.47 10.07
CA THR A 91 -9.59 5.31 9.61
C THR A 91 -9.85 3.98 8.92
N SER A 92 -8.87 3.47 8.17
CA SER A 92 -9.06 2.34 7.23
C SER A 92 -8.33 1.08 7.69
N GLY A 93 -7.24 1.20 8.44
CA GLY A 93 -6.33 0.10 8.75
C GLY A 93 -7.01 -1.09 9.44
N LYS A 94 -7.85 -0.82 10.45
CA LYS A 94 -8.62 -1.88 11.12
C LYS A 94 -9.54 -2.64 10.16
N TRP A 95 -10.24 -1.91 9.30
CA TRP A 95 -11.19 -2.50 8.37
C TRP A 95 -10.49 -3.40 7.33
N LEU A 96 -9.33 -2.96 6.81
CA LEU A 96 -8.52 -3.72 5.85
C LEU A 96 -8.13 -5.10 6.40
N VAL A 97 -7.66 -5.14 7.65
CA VAL A 97 -7.25 -6.38 8.32
C VAL A 97 -8.47 -7.27 8.62
N GLU A 98 -9.56 -6.70 9.16
CA GLU A 98 -10.73 -7.48 9.57
C GLU A 98 -11.49 -8.12 8.40
N ASN A 99 -11.41 -7.54 7.20
CA ASN A 99 -12.18 -7.98 6.04
C ASN A 99 -11.34 -8.74 5.01
N GLY A 100 -10.02 -8.56 5.03
CA GLY A 100 -9.19 -8.93 3.88
C GLY A 100 -9.42 -7.93 2.75
N PHE A 101 -8.34 -7.54 2.09
CA PHE A 101 -8.41 -6.54 1.04
C PHE A 101 -7.19 -6.69 0.15
N PHE A 102 -7.42 -6.78 -1.15
CA PHE A 102 -6.40 -6.68 -2.19
C PHE A 102 -6.84 -5.60 -3.13
N GLU A 103 -5.93 -4.70 -3.47
CA GLU A 103 -6.08 -3.75 -4.55
C GLU A 103 -5.00 -4.04 -5.58
N GLU A 104 -5.43 -4.39 -6.79
CA GLU A 104 -4.56 -4.81 -7.87
C GLU A 104 -4.64 -3.80 -9.01
N GLU A 105 -3.48 -3.36 -9.48
CA GLU A 105 -3.41 -2.55 -10.68
C GLU A 105 -3.64 -3.39 -11.94
N ILE A 106 -4.48 -2.89 -12.84
CA ILE A 106 -4.77 -3.52 -14.14
C ILE A 106 -4.29 -2.68 -15.33
N HIS A 107 -4.11 -1.38 -15.17
CA HIS A 107 -3.66 -0.49 -16.24
C HIS A 107 -2.98 0.75 -15.65
N ARG A 108 -2.00 1.32 -16.35
CA ARG A 108 -1.41 2.61 -15.97
C ARG A 108 -0.96 3.46 -17.17
N GLU A 109 -1.09 4.77 -17.03
CA GLU A 109 -0.41 5.76 -17.85
C GLU A 109 0.60 6.54 -16.99
N VAL A 110 1.81 6.76 -17.52
CA VAL A 110 2.90 7.44 -16.80
C VAL A 110 3.42 8.61 -17.62
N ALA A 111 3.43 9.80 -17.02
CA ALA A 111 4.08 10.99 -17.56
C ALA A 111 5.19 11.46 -16.60
N VAL A 112 6.40 11.63 -17.12
CA VAL A 112 7.59 12.02 -16.33
C VAL A 112 8.17 13.32 -16.86
N PHE A 113 8.49 14.26 -15.96
CA PHE A 113 9.20 15.48 -16.29
C PHE A 113 10.15 15.87 -15.15
N GLY A 114 11.46 15.91 -15.43
CA GLY A 114 12.47 16.19 -14.40
C GLY A 114 12.38 15.19 -13.24
N HIS A 115 12.13 15.71 -12.03
CA HIS A 115 12.05 14.89 -10.80
C HIS A 115 10.62 14.49 -10.43
N ILE A 116 9.62 14.74 -11.26
CA ILE A 116 8.21 14.40 -10.97
C ILE A 116 7.69 13.34 -11.92
N ALA A 117 6.72 12.56 -11.43
CA ALA A 117 5.90 11.69 -12.26
C ALA A 117 4.42 11.84 -11.89
N GLN A 118 3.57 11.82 -12.91
CA GLN A 118 2.13 11.66 -12.78
C GLN A 118 1.79 10.26 -13.27
N VAL A 119 1.10 9.48 -12.44
CA VAL A 119 0.66 8.13 -12.76
C VAL A 119 -0.86 8.08 -12.65
N PHE A 120 -1.53 7.66 -13.72
CA PHE A 120 -2.97 7.42 -13.73
C PHE A 120 -3.18 5.91 -13.81
N SER A 121 -3.62 5.31 -12.71
CA SER A 121 -3.51 3.87 -12.46
C SER A 121 -4.87 3.27 -12.11
N THR A 122 -5.37 2.41 -13.00
CA THR A 122 -6.65 1.72 -12.84
C THR A 122 -6.47 0.50 -11.97
N TYR A 123 -7.36 0.34 -10.99
CA TYR A 123 -7.32 -0.76 -10.05
C TYR A 123 -8.63 -1.55 -10.00
N GLN A 124 -8.53 -2.74 -9.45
CA GLN A 124 -9.64 -3.59 -9.05
C GLN A 124 -9.38 -4.14 -7.64
N CYS A 125 -10.44 -4.41 -6.87
CA CYS A 125 -10.32 -4.87 -5.50
C CYS A 125 -10.99 -6.23 -5.25
N PHE A 126 -10.35 -7.02 -4.40
CA PHE A 126 -10.79 -8.34 -3.94
C PHE A 126 -10.71 -8.44 -2.41
N LYS A 127 -11.43 -9.37 -1.79
CA LYS A 127 -11.31 -9.61 -0.34
C LYS A 127 -10.23 -10.64 -0.03
N SER A 128 -9.99 -11.56 -0.96
CA SER A 128 -8.93 -12.57 -0.91
C SER A 128 -8.28 -12.74 -2.28
N LYS A 129 -7.02 -13.18 -2.34
CA LYS A 129 -6.35 -13.55 -3.61
C LYS A 129 -7.04 -14.70 -4.35
N SER A 130 -7.87 -15.46 -3.65
CA SER A 130 -8.62 -16.57 -4.24
C SER A 130 -9.92 -16.13 -4.91
N ASP A 131 -10.35 -14.88 -4.72
CA ASP A 131 -11.51 -14.33 -5.40
C ASP A 131 -11.19 -14.13 -6.89
N THR A 132 -12.18 -14.36 -7.75
CA THR A 132 -12.04 -14.22 -9.21
C THR A 132 -12.80 -13.03 -9.78
N GLU A 133 -13.74 -12.48 -9.00
CA GLU A 133 -14.58 -11.35 -9.40
C GLU A 133 -14.29 -10.15 -8.48
N PRO A 134 -13.88 -9.00 -9.02
CA PRO A 134 -13.60 -7.83 -8.20
C PRO A 134 -14.91 -7.23 -7.67
N PHE A 135 -14.90 -6.79 -6.41
CA PHE A 135 -16.08 -6.14 -5.81
C PHE A 135 -16.07 -4.61 -5.98
N MET A 136 -14.94 -4.05 -6.42
CA MET A 136 -14.76 -2.62 -6.63
C MET A 136 -13.68 -2.40 -7.70
N ARG A 137 -13.81 -1.32 -8.46
CA ARG A 137 -12.77 -0.80 -9.35
C ARG A 137 -12.70 0.72 -9.24
N GLY A 138 -11.62 1.30 -9.73
CA GLY A 138 -11.47 2.75 -9.79
C GLY A 138 -10.16 3.16 -10.44
N ILE A 139 -9.86 4.45 -10.36
CA ILE A 139 -8.59 4.99 -10.83
C ILE A 139 -7.93 5.84 -9.74
N ASN A 140 -6.65 5.57 -9.51
CA ASN A 140 -5.74 6.36 -8.70
C ASN A 140 -5.01 7.38 -9.58
N SER A 141 -5.13 8.67 -9.27
CA SER A 141 -4.27 9.75 -9.77
C SER A 141 -3.14 10.00 -8.76
N ILE A 142 -1.95 9.51 -9.09
CA ILE A 142 -0.79 9.46 -8.19
C ILE A 142 0.29 10.43 -8.67
N GLN A 143 0.84 11.18 -7.73
CA GLN A 143 1.94 12.11 -7.95
C GLN A 143 3.16 11.64 -7.17
N LEU A 144 4.28 11.50 -7.87
CA LEU A 144 5.54 11.04 -7.32
C LEU A 144 6.64 12.11 -7.45
N ILE A 145 7.59 12.10 -6.52
CA ILE A 145 8.83 12.87 -6.59
C ILE A 145 10.05 11.96 -6.43
N ASN A 146 11.08 12.16 -7.26
CA ASN A 146 12.39 11.52 -7.10
C ASN A 146 13.29 12.38 -6.22
N GLN A 147 13.73 11.86 -5.07
CA GLN A 147 14.61 12.53 -4.11
C GLN A 147 15.97 11.84 -4.01
N GLY A 148 16.75 11.87 -5.10
CA GLY A 148 18.13 11.41 -5.09
C GLY A 148 18.27 9.88 -5.08
N GLY A 149 17.51 9.19 -5.95
CA GLY A 149 17.63 7.75 -6.14
C GLY A 149 16.46 6.92 -5.61
N ARG A 150 15.41 7.57 -5.08
CA ARG A 150 14.15 6.94 -4.69
C ARG A 150 12.96 7.81 -5.06
N TRP A 151 11.85 7.17 -5.42
CA TRP A 151 10.56 7.78 -5.68
C TRP A 151 9.67 7.72 -4.45
N ARG A 152 9.02 8.84 -4.12
CA ARG A 152 8.05 8.94 -3.03
C ARG A 152 6.71 9.44 -3.53
N VAL A 153 5.63 8.96 -2.90
CA VAL A 153 4.26 9.44 -3.14
C VAL A 153 4.06 10.80 -2.45
N VAL A 154 3.75 11.83 -3.25
CA VAL A 154 3.39 13.17 -2.78
C VAL A 154 1.88 13.27 -2.60
N ASN A 155 1.11 12.70 -3.53
CA ASN A 155 -0.34 12.70 -3.46
C ASN A 155 -0.90 11.46 -4.15
N ILE A 156 -1.99 10.92 -3.61
CA ILE A 156 -2.89 10.01 -4.32
C ILE A 156 -4.30 10.57 -4.20
N PHE A 157 -4.99 10.69 -5.33
CA PHE A 157 -6.40 11.08 -5.37
C PHE A 157 -7.15 10.09 -6.23
N TRP A 158 -8.23 9.50 -5.70
CA TRP A 158 -8.92 8.43 -6.42
C TRP A 158 -10.42 8.67 -6.58
N ALA A 159 -10.93 8.11 -7.67
CA ALA A 159 -12.35 8.00 -7.96
C ALA A 159 -12.71 6.54 -8.17
N GLN A 160 -13.78 6.10 -7.49
CA GLN A 160 -14.34 4.78 -7.66
C GLN A 160 -15.23 4.76 -8.91
N GLU A 161 -15.21 3.64 -9.64
CA GLU A 161 -16.15 3.39 -10.72
C GLU A 161 -17.59 3.29 -10.20
N THR A 162 -18.54 3.89 -10.94
CA THR A 162 -19.98 3.71 -10.71
C THR A 162 -20.70 3.45 -12.03
N GLU A 163 -21.97 3.08 -11.98
CA GLU A 163 -22.78 2.93 -13.20
C GLU A 163 -22.88 4.24 -14.00
N GLU A 164 -22.94 5.39 -13.32
CA GLU A 164 -22.99 6.71 -13.95
C GLU A 164 -21.61 7.21 -14.40
N ASN A 165 -20.53 6.64 -13.87
CA ASN A 165 -19.15 7.00 -14.19
C ASN A 165 -18.32 5.73 -14.37
N PRO A 166 -18.52 5.00 -15.48
CA PRO A 166 -17.74 3.81 -15.80
C PRO A 166 -16.29 4.20 -16.11
N ILE A 167 -15.34 3.29 -15.87
CA ILE A 167 -13.94 3.51 -16.25
C ILE A 167 -13.89 3.61 -17.79
N PRO A 168 -13.31 4.70 -18.35
CA PRO A 168 -13.14 4.82 -19.79
C PRO A 168 -12.30 3.69 -20.38
N GLU A 169 -12.68 3.17 -21.55
CA GLU A 169 -11.98 2.05 -22.22
C GLU A 169 -10.49 2.31 -22.44
N ALA A 170 -10.10 3.58 -22.63
CA ALA A 170 -8.69 3.97 -22.78
C ALA A 170 -7.83 3.63 -21.54
N TYR A 171 -8.44 3.54 -20.36
CA TYR A 171 -7.78 3.23 -19.09
C TYR A 171 -8.02 1.78 -18.63
N LEU A 172 -8.40 0.90 -19.55
CA LEU A 172 -8.53 -0.54 -19.31
C LEU A 172 -7.40 -1.31 -20.01
N PRO A 173 -7.07 -2.53 -19.55
CA PRO A 173 -6.17 -3.43 -20.27
C PRO A 173 -6.63 -3.62 -21.72
N LYS A 174 -5.69 -3.61 -22.67
CA LYS A 174 -5.97 -4.03 -24.05
C LYS A 174 -5.88 -5.54 -24.13
N HIS A 175 -6.93 -6.18 -24.63
CA HIS A 175 -6.94 -7.60 -24.97
C HIS A 175 -6.15 -7.89 -26.25
#